data_AF-A0A936SXA6-F1
#
_entry.id   AF-A0A936SXA6-F1
#
_cell.length_a   1.000
_cell.length_b   1.000
_cell.length_c   1.000
_cell.angle_alpha   90.00
_cell.angle_beta   90.00
_cell.angle_gamma   90.00
#
_symmetry.space_group_name_H-M   'P 1'
#
loop_
_entity.id
_entity.type
_entity.pdbx_description
1 polymer ?
#
loop_
_entity_poly.entity_id
_entity_poly.type
_entity_poly.pdbx_seq_one_letter_code
_entity_poly.pdbx_strand_id
1 'polypeptide(L)' 'MLTEDEVRARLRAAIEQAGGQRKFAEAHGFTPSYVHDVLHGKRGFADRILQALGLERVERYRETGRSEES' A
#
# COMPACT_ATOMS: atom_id res chain seq x y z
N MET A 1 -1.48 -1.14 -13.19
CA MET A 1 -0.69 -1.46 -11.99
C MET A 1 -0.53 -0.19 -11.21
N LEU A 2 -0.65 -0.23 -9.88
CA LEU A 2 -0.43 0.95 -9.05
C LEU A 2 1.06 1.05 -8.68
N THR A 3 1.59 2.26 -8.63
CA THR A 3 2.91 2.55 -8.06
C THR A 3 2.84 2.61 -6.53
N GLU A 4 3.98 2.53 -5.84
CA GLU A 4 4.02 2.69 -4.39
C GLU A 4 3.49 4.06 -3.93
N ASP A 5 3.76 5.12 -4.68
CA ASP A 5 3.27 6.47 -4.40
C ASP A 5 1.74 6.56 -4.52
N GLU A 6 1.15 5.91 -5.54
CA GLU A 6 -0.30 5.83 -5.69
C GLU A 6 -0.94 5.04 -4.55
N VAL A 7 -0.33 3.93 -4.12
CA VAL A 7 -0.79 3.17 -2.95
C VAL A 7 -0.71 4.03 -1.69
N ARG A 8 0.37 4.80 -1.52
CA ARG A 8 0.54 5.72 -0.38
C ARG A 8 -0.49 6.85 -0.40
N ALA A 9 -0.83 7.40 -1.57
CA ALA A 9 -1.88 8.40 -1.71
C ALA A 9 -3.25 7.84 -1.31
N ARG A 10 -3.56 6.60 -1.70
CA ARG A 10 -4.78 5.91 -1.26
C ARG A 10 -4.80 5.66 0.25
N LEU A 11 -3.67 5.28 0.83
CA LEU A 11 -3.54 5.14 2.27
C LEU A 11 -3.84 6.46 3.00
N ARG A 12 -3.30 7.58 2.52
CA ARG A 12 -3.61 8.92 3.07
C ARG A 12 -5.11 9.22 2.99
N ALA A 13 -5.73 9.00 1.84
CA ALA A 13 -7.16 9.23 1.66
C ALA A 13 -8.02 8.37 2.61
N ALA A 14 -7.68 7.09 2.78
CA ALA A 14 -8.37 6.19 3.71
C ALA A 14 -8.22 6.64 5.17
N ILE A 15 -7.03 7.11 5.55
CA ILE A 15 -6.75 7.67 6.87
C ILE A 15 -7.62 8.92 7.14
N GLU A 16 -7.69 9.84 6.17
CA GLU A 16 -8.52 11.05 6.29
C GLU A 16 -10.01 10.68 6.40
N GLN A 17 -10.50 9.74 5.59
CA GLN A 17 -11.89 9.26 5.64
C GLN A 17 -12.23 8.59 6.98
N ALA A 18 -11.30 7.84 7.56
CA ALA A 18 -11.45 7.26 8.89
C ALA A 18 -11.42 8.32 10.02
N GLY A 19 -11.04 9.57 9.72
CA GLY A 19 -10.92 10.66 10.69
C GLY A 19 -9.59 10.64 11.45
N GLY A 20 -8.53 10.14 10.80
CA GLY A 20 -7.15 10.19 11.28
C GLY A 20 -6.50 8.81 11.46
N GLN A 21 -5.16 8.82 11.60
CA GLN A 21 -4.34 7.59 11.60
C GLN A 21 -4.74 6.61 12.72
N ARG A 22 -5.06 7.13 13.90
CA ARG A 22 -5.45 6.31 15.05
C ARG A 22 -6.76 5.58 14.80
N LYS A 23 -7.78 6.26 14.27
CA LYS A 23 -9.08 5.66 13.95
C LYS A 23 -8.97 4.62 12.84
N PHE A 24 -8.18 4.92 11.80
CA PHE A 24 -7.86 3.94 10.76
C PHE A 24 -7.16 2.70 11.34
N ALA A 25 -6.16 2.90 12.19
CA ALA A 25 -5.44 1.80 12.82
C ALA A 25 -6.37 0.93 13.68
N GLU A 26 -7.20 1.54 14.53
CA GLU A 26 -8.18 0.83 15.37
C GLU A 26 -9.21 0.08 14.51
N ALA A 27 -9.75 0.68 13.45
CA ALA A 27 -10.76 0.07 12.58
C ALA A 27 -10.26 -1.19 11.84
N HIS A 28 -8.97 -1.23 11.50
CA HIS A 28 -8.38 -2.36 10.76
C HIS A 28 -7.47 -3.25 11.63
N GLY A 29 -7.39 -2.98 12.93
CA GLY A 29 -6.60 -3.75 13.90
C GLY A 29 -5.08 -3.64 13.71
N PHE A 30 -4.61 -2.44 13.34
CA PHE A 30 -3.19 -2.07 13.29
C PHE A 30 -2.80 -1.24 14.51
N THR A 31 -1.50 -1.13 14.77
CA THR A 31 -0.98 -0.12 15.71
C THR A 31 -0.78 1.21 14.98
N PRO A 32 -0.97 2.37 15.65
CA PRO A 32 -0.70 3.68 15.06
C PRO A 32 0.74 3.81 14.54
N SER A 33 1.71 3.25 15.26
CA SER A 33 3.13 3.23 14.84
C SER A 33 3.35 2.45 13.54
N TYR A 34 2.65 1.32 13.35
CA TYR A 34 2.73 0.57 12.10
C TYR A 34 2.22 1.39 10.91
N VAL A 35 1.06 2.04 11.07
CA VAL A 35 0.48 2.90 10.02
C VAL A 35 1.40 4.06 9.68
N HIS A 36 1.99 4.70 10.70
CA HIS A 36 2.98 5.76 10.54
C HIS A 36 4.21 5.27 9.77
N ASP A 37 4.80 4.13 10.14
CA ASP A 37 6.00 3.62 9.49
C ASP A 37 5.77 3.25 8.01
N VAL A 38 4.60 2.69 7.69
CA VAL A 38 4.21 2.42 6.29
C VAL A 38 4.00 3.73 5.52
N LEU A 39 3.32 4.72 6.13
CA LEU A 39 3.07 6.02 5.51
C LEU A 39 4.38 6.76 5.17
N HIS A 40 5.40 6.64 6.04
CA HIS A 40 6.70 7.26 5.85
C HIS A 40 7.68 6.38 5.06
N GLY A 41 7.29 5.18 4.63
CA GLY A 41 8.13 4.29 3.83
C GLY A 41 9.27 3.64 4.62
N LYS A 42 9.24 3.71 5.96
CA LYS A 42 10.15 2.94 6.82
C LYS A 42 9.86 1.45 6.74
N ARG A 43 8.62 1.10 6.38
CA ARG A 43 8.16 -0.26 6.16
C ARG A 43 7.37 -0.33 4.85
N GLY A 44 7.55 -1.40 4.08
CA GLY A 44 6.76 -1.65 2.87
C GLY A 44 5.30 -2.00 3.18
N PHE A 45 4.47 -2.00 2.14
CA PHE A 45 3.06 -2.39 2.23
C PHE A 45 2.92 -3.90 2.41
N ALA A 46 2.60 -4.35 3.63
CA ALA A 46 2.26 -5.75 3.87
C ALA A 46 0.87 -6.07 3.32
N ASP A 47 0.61 -7.34 3.04
CA ASP A 47 -0.66 -7.76 2.40
C ASP A 47 -1.89 -7.33 3.22
N ARG A 48 -1.79 -7.32 4.56
CA ARG A 48 -2.89 -6.88 5.43
C ARG A 48 -3.28 -5.42 5.23
N ILE A 49 -2.31 -4.50 5.05
CA ILE A 49 -2.64 -3.08 4.80
C ILE A 49 -3.13 -2.87 3.37
N LEU A 50 -2.65 -3.65 2.41
CA LEU A 50 -3.19 -3.64 1.04
C LEU A 50 -4.65 -4.11 1.02
N GLN A 51 -4.97 -5.19 1.72
CA GLN A 51 -6.35 -5.67 1.88
C GLN A 51 -7.27 -4.63 2.52
N ALA A 52 -6.78 -3.91 3.53
CA ALA A 52 -7.54 -2.80 4.14
C ALA A 52 -7.84 -1.66 3.15
N LEU A 53 -7.03 -1.52 2.10
CA LEU A 53 -7.24 -0.56 1.01
C LEU A 53 -7.99 -1.16 -0.20
N GLY A 54 -8.44 -2.41 -0.12
CA GLY A 54 -9.04 -3.13 -1.26
C GLY A 54 -8.04 -3.43 -2.38
N LEU A 55 -6.76 -3.59 -2.03
CA LEU A 55 -5.66 -3.85 -2.95
C LEU A 55 -5.06 -5.23 -2.70
N GLU A 56 -4.48 -5.80 -3.76
CA GLU A 56 -3.68 -7.02 -3.71
C GLU A 56 -2.31 -6.76 -4.33
N ARG A 57 -1.27 -7.38 -3.79
CA ARG A 57 0.08 -7.36 -4.36
C ARG A 57 0.18 -8.43 -5.45
N VAL A 58 0.48 -8.00 -6.67
CA VAL A 58 0.72 -8.89 -7.80
C VAL A 58 2.18 -8.78 -8.22
N GLU A 59 2.93 -9.87 -8.07
CA GLU A 59 4.30 -9.97 -8.57
C GLU A 59 4.28 -10.36 -10.05
N ARG A 60 4.92 -9.56 -10.91
CA ARG A 60 5.02 -9.82 -12.34
C ARG A 60 6.48 -9.93 -12.76
N TYR A 61 6.79 -10.98 -13.52
CA TYR A 61 8.08 -11.19 -14.14
C TYR A 61 7.99 -10.84 -15.63
N ARG A 62 8.99 -10.16 -16.15
CA ARG A 62 9.18 -9.95 -17.60
C ARG A 62 10.42 -10.70 -18.05
N GLU A 63 10.39 -11.20 -19.28
CA GLU A 63 11.58 -11.76 -19.91
C GLU A 63 12.67 -10.67 -20.01
N THR A 64 13.88 -11.02 -19.61
CA THR A 64 15.06 -10.24 -19.93
C THR A 64 15.49 -10.70 -21.33
N GLY A 65 15.11 -9.95 -22.37
CA GLY A 65 15.65 -10.19 -23.72
C GLY A 65 14.70 -10.71 -24.80
N ARG A 66 13.41 -10.38 -24.79
CA ARG A 66 12.63 -10.42 -26.04
C ARG A 66 12.67 -9.04 -26.70
N SER A 67 13.73 -8.80 -27.46
CA SER A 67 13.70 -7.83 -28.55
C SER A 67 12.64 -8.36 -29.53
N GLU A 68 11.51 -7.70 -29.64
CA GLU A 68 10.62 -7.90 -30.78
C GLU A 68 11.33 -7.29 -31.99
N GLU A 69 12.17 -8.09 -32.62
CA GLU A 69 12.64 -7.87 -33.98
C GLU A 69 11.80 -8.80 -34.88
N SER A 70 10.77 -8.24 -35.50
CA SER A 70 10.25 -8.57 -36.85
C SER A 70 9.10 -7.64 -37.20
#